data_AF-A0A136JK38-F1
#
_entry.id   AF-A0A136JK38-F1
#
_cell.length_a   1.000
_cell.length_b   1.000
_cell.length_c   1.000
_cell.angle_alpha   90.00
_cell.angle_beta   90.00
_cell.angle_gamma   90.00
#
_symmetry.space_group_name_H-M   'P 1'
#
loop_
_entity.id
_entity.type
_entity.pdbx_description
1 polymer ?
#
loop_
_entity_poly.entity_id
_entity_poly.type
_entity_poly.pdbx_seq_one_letter_code
_entity_poly.pdbx_strand_id
1 'polypeptide(L)'
;MSSSQNGRANGAGTGHPVSKRFSDIPPAIDVPVQGDQEDEAVEIDLESLMDDPTELCTLFENERAARTYWMTVAMAYAKQKKV
;
A
#
# COMPACT_ATOMS: atom_id res chain seq x y z
N MET A 1 16.80 -33.94 28.43
CA MET A 1 15.59 -33.15 28.12
C MET A 1 16.03 -31.72 27.87
N SER A 2 15.99 -31.29 26.61
CA SER A 2 16.55 -29.99 26.19
C SER A 2 15.47 -28.91 26.33
N SER A 3 15.66 -27.98 27.27
CA SER A 3 14.78 -26.82 27.42
C SER A 3 15.10 -25.79 26.34
N SER A 4 14.23 -25.66 25.33
CA SER A 4 14.24 -24.50 24.43
C SER A 4 13.86 -23.25 25.22
N GLN A 5 14.85 -22.43 25.55
CA GLN A 5 14.65 -21.13 26.19
C GLN A 5 14.24 -20.11 25.11
N ASN A 6 12.94 -19.90 24.96
CA ASN A 6 12.41 -18.77 24.21
C ASN A 6 12.59 -17.50 25.05
N GLY A 7 13.72 -16.83 24.89
CA GLY A 7 14.00 -15.58 25.58
C GLY A 7 15.20 -14.88 24.97
N ARG A 8 15.00 -14.18 23.85
CA ARG A 8 16.02 -13.27 23.32
C ARG A 8 16.11 -12.09 24.28
N ALA A 9 17.24 -11.98 24.98
CA ALA A 9 17.58 -10.80 25.77
C ALA A 9 17.48 -9.55 24.87
N ASN A 10 16.82 -8.50 25.37
CA ASN A 10 16.76 -7.20 24.70
C ASN A 10 18.19 -6.69 24.49
N GLY A 11 18.69 -6.85 23.26
CA GLY A 11 20.00 -6.37 22.85
C GLY A 11 20.01 -4.85 22.85
N ALA A 12 20.40 -4.27 23.97
CA ALA A 12 20.85 -2.89 24.03
C ALA A 12 22.18 -2.80 23.25
N GLY A 13 22.16 -2.15 22.09
CA GLY A 13 23.39 -1.76 21.38
C GLY A 13 23.64 -2.44 20.03
N THR A 14 22.74 -2.27 19.07
CA THR A 14 23.00 -2.01 17.63
C THR A 14 21.66 -1.65 17.03
N GLY A 15 21.55 -0.52 16.33
CA GLY A 15 20.28 0.05 15.87
C GLY A 15 19.31 -1.02 15.33
N HIS A 16 18.05 -0.97 15.79
CA HIS A 16 17.01 -1.86 15.30
C HIS A 16 17.03 -1.85 13.76
N PRO A 17 16.95 -3.00 13.09
CA PRO A 17 16.91 -3.03 11.64
C PRO A 17 15.73 -2.16 11.17
N VAL A 18 16.01 -1.13 10.37
CA VAL A 18 14.96 -0.33 9.74
C VAL A 18 14.17 -1.28 8.85
N SER A 19 12.88 -1.41 9.16
CA SER A 19 11.98 -2.28 8.40
C SER A 19 11.92 -1.79 6.95
N LYS A 20 12.11 -2.71 6.00
CA LYS A 20 11.85 -2.46 4.57
C LYS A 20 10.37 -2.59 4.21
N ARG A 21 9.50 -2.84 5.18
CA ARG A 21 8.06 -2.97 4.93
C ARG A 21 7.55 -1.69 4.26
N PHE A 22 6.82 -1.85 3.15
CA PHE A 22 6.27 -0.78 2.32
C PHE A 22 7.28 0.02 1.50
N SER A 23 8.56 -0.41 1.40
CA SER A 23 9.56 0.25 0.53
C SER A 23 9.21 0.19 -0.95
N ASP A 24 8.40 -0.79 -1.33
CA ASP A 24 8.09 -1.10 -2.72
C ASP A 24 6.78 -0.42 -3.19
N ILE A 25 6.12 0.33 -2.30
CA ILE A 25 4.94 1.13 -2.65
C ILE A 25 5.41 2.43 -3.31
N PRO A 26 5.03 2.71 -4.57
CA PRO A 26 5.38 3.95 -5.23
C PRO A 26 4.65 5.15 -4.59
N PRO A 27 5.13 6.39 -4.80
CA PRO A 27 4.47 7.58 -4.27
C PRO A 27 3.14 7.88 -4.97
N ALA A 28 3.00 7.53 -6.26
CA ALA A 28 1.78 7.70 -7.03
C ALA A 28 1.63 6.56 -8.06
N ILE A 29 0.41 6.38 -8.57
CA ILE A 29 0.10 5.44 -9.66
C ILE A 29 -0.85 6.08 -10.67
N ASP A 30 -0.70 5.71 -11.94
CA ASP A 30 -1.65 6.06 -13.00
C ASP A 30 -2.61 4.90 -13.24
N VAL A 31 -3.91 5.15 -13.11
CA VAL A 31 -4.96 4.16 -13.35
C VAL A 31 -5.65 4.50 -14.66
N PRO A 32 -5.55 3.64 -15.69
CA PRO A 32 -6.24 3.85 -16.96
C PRO A 32 -7.75 3.91 -16.76
N VAL A 33 -8.41 4.87 -17.42
CA VAL A 33 -9.87 4.98 -17.47
C VAL A 33 -10.38 4.53 -18.82
N GLN A 34 -11.57 3.92 -18.84
CA GLN A 34 -12.25 3.49 -20.04
C GLN A 34 -13.00 4.69 -20.63
N GLY A 35 -12.34 5.42 -21.52
CA GLY A 35 -12.90 6.54 -22.27
C GLY A 35 -12.79 6.37 -23.79
N ASP A 36 -13.28 7.36 -24.54
CA ASP A 36 -13.16 7.40 -26.00
C ASP A 36 -11.71 7.62 -26.48
N GLN A 37 -10.80 7.99 -25.57
CA GLN A 37 -9.39 8.21 -25.84
C GLN A 37 -8.56 7.06 -25.23
N GLU A 38 -7.71 6.44 -26.04
CA GLU A 38 -6.95 5.23 -25.67
C GLU A 38 -5.87 5.46 -24.59
N ASP A 39 -5.62 6.71 -24.18
CA ASP A 39 -4.51 7.09 -23.27
C ASP A 39 -4.95 7.92 -22.05
N GLU A 40 -6.25 7.92 -21.69
CA GLU A 40 -6.70 8.63 -20.49
C GLU A 40 -6.40 7.82 -19.21
N ALA A 41 -5.76 8.46 -18.23
CA ALA A 41 -5.45 7.86 -16.94
C ALA A 41 -5.64 8.89 -15.80
N VAL A 42 -6.06 8.39 -14.64
CA VAL A 42 -6.17 9.16 -13.41
C VAL A 42 -4.96 8.86 -12.52
N GLU A 43 -4.18 9.89 -12.22
CA GLU A 43 -3.09 9.81 -11.25
C GLU A 43 -3.64 9.82 -9.82
N ILE A 44 -3.15 8.90 -8.99
CA ILE A 44 -3.52 8.77 -7.57
C ILE A 44 -2.27 8.95 -6.72
N ASP A 45 -2.28 9.97 -5.86
CA ASP A 45 -1.25 10.18 -4.83
C ASP A 45 -1.43 9.18 -3.67
N LEU A 46 -0.44 8.32 -3.46
CA LEU A 46 -0.40 7.29 -2.43
C LEU A 46 0.29 7.75 -1.14
N GLU A 47 0.77 9.00 -1.07
CA GLU A 47 1.33 9.62 0.12
C GLU A 47 0.28 10.46 0.87
N SER A 48 -0.74 10.96 0.17
CA SER A 48 -1.83 11.77 0.73
C SER A 48 -3.21 11.22 0.36
N LEU A 49 -3.54 10.03 0.87
CA LEU A 49 -4.84 9.41 0.62
C LEU A 49 -5.95 10.05 1.44
N MET A 50 -7.19 10.03 0.92
CA MET A 50 -8.39 10.33 1.70
C MET A 50 -8.60 9.32 2.83
N ASP A 51 -9.37 9.70 3.86
CA ASP A 51 -9.64 8.80 5.01
C ASP A 51 -10.70 7.74 4.68
N ASP A 52 -11.68 8.09 3.84
CA ASP A 52 -12.70 7.17 3.34
C ASP A 52 -12.32 6.71 1.92
N PRO A 53 -12.07 5.40 1.68
CA PRO A 53 -11.69 4.90 0.37
C PRO A 53 -12.86 4.77 -0.61
N THR A 54 -14.10 5.09 -0.23
CA THR A 54 -15.30 4.83 -1.03
C THR A 54 -15.20 5.38 -2.46
N GLU A 55 -14.71 6.61 -2.65
CA GLU A 55 -14.57 7.20 -4.00
C GLU A 55 -13.57 6.42 -4.88
N LEU A 56 -12.45 5.97 -4.30
CA LEU A 56 -11.47 5.14 -4.99
C LEU A 56 -12.01 3.75 -5.31
N CYS A 57 -12.79 3.15 -4.41
CA CYS A 57 -13.47 1.88 -4.67
C CYS A 57 -14.44 2.02 -5.84
N THR A 58 -15.27 3.07 -5.86
CA THR A 58 -16.21 3.35 -6.95
C THR A 58 -15.48 3.59 -8.28
N LEU A 59 -14.38 4.36 -8.27
CA LEU A 59 -13.54 4.55 -9.45
C LEU A 59 -13.07 3.20 -10.00
N PHE A 60 -12.48 2.35 -9.17
CA PHE A 60 -11.92 1.09 -9.62
C PHE A 60 -12.98 0.08 -10.09
N GLU A 61 -14.17 0.10 -9.49
CA GLU A 61 -15.32 -0.70 -9.93
C GLU A 61 -15.80 -0.27 -11.33
N ASN A 62 -15.99 1.03 -11.53
CA ASN A 62 -16.46 1.59 -12.79
C ASN A 62 -15.46 1.33 -13.93
N GLU A 63 -14.18 1.56 -13.66
CA GLU A 63 -13.11 1.42 -14.67
C GLU A 63 -12.62 -0.01 -14.86
N ARG A 64 -13.16 -0.97 -14.08
CA ARG A 64 -12.71 -2.37 -14.03
C ARG A 64 -11.19 -2.46 -13.86
N ALA A 65 -10.66 -1.62 -12.96
CA ALA A 65 -9.23 -1.47 -12.75
C ALA A 65 -8.57 -2.82 -12.44
N ALA A 66 -7.36 -3.02 -12.97
CA ALA A 66 -6.60 -4.24 -12.73
C ALA A 66 -6.36 -4.47 -11.23
N ARG A 67 -6.42 -5.74 -10.79
CA ARG A 67 -6.24 -6.14 -9.38
C ARG A 67 -4.94 -5.64 -8.74
N THR A 68 -3.92 -5.38 -9.55
CA THR A 68 -2.64 -4.80 -9.09
C THR A 68 -2.84 -3.41 -8.49
N TYR A 69 -3.71 -2.56 -9.07
CA TYR A 69 -4.01 -1.24 -8.53
C TYR A 69 -4.73 -1.31 -7.19
N TRP A 70 -5.75 -2.18 -7.09
CA TRP A 70 -6.44 -2.47 -5.83
C TRP A 70 -5.47 -2.84 -4.71
N MET A 71 -4.54 -3.75 -4.99
CA MET A 71 -3.58 -4.22 -4.00
C MET A 71 -2.59 -3.12 -3.61
N THR A 72 -2.07 -2.35 -4.57
CA THR A 72 -1.14 -1.25 -4.30
C THR A 72 -1.78 -0.16 -3.44
N VAL A 73 -3.01 0.26 -3.76
CA VAL A 73 -3.75 1.26 -2.96
C VAL A 73 -4.04 0.72 -1.56
N ALA A 74 -4.51 -0.52 -1.43
CA ALA A 74 -4.76 -1.13 -0.11
C ALA A 74 -3.49 -1.19 0.76
N MET A 75 -2.34 -1.50 0.15
CA MET A 75 -1.05 -1.47 0.86
C MET A 75 -0.65 -0.04 1.26
N ALA A 76 -0.98 0.99 0.47
CA ALA A 76 -0.73 2.38 0.81
C ALA A 76 -1.60 2.84 2.00
N TYR A 77 -2.88 2.48 2.05
CA TYR A 77 -3.74 2.69 3.23
C TYR A 77 -3.15 2.03 4.49
N ALA A 78 -2.66 0.79 4.37
CA ALA A 78 -2.03 0.08 5.48
C ALA A 78 -0.71 0.74 5.93
N LYS A 79 0.10 1.27 5.01
CA LYS A 79 1.32 2.05 5.32
C LYS A 79 0.99 3.29 6.16
N GLN A 80 -0.10 3.97 5.82
CA GLN A 80 -0.54 5.19 6.50
C GLN A 80 -1.40 4.93 7.75
N LYS A 81 -1.70 3.67 8.08
CA LYS A 81 -2.60 3.27 9.18
C LYS A 81 -4.00 3.89 9.07
N LYS A 82 -4.51 4.02 7.85
CA LYS A 82 -5.83 4.57 7.57
C LYS A 82 -6.95 3.51 7.57
N VAL A 83 -6.64 2.28 7.98
CA VAL A 83 -7.57 1.16 8.25
C VAL A 83 -6.98 0.28 9.36
#